data_AF-A0A820EFF6-F1
#
_entry.id   AF-A0A820EFF6-F1
#
_cell.length_a   1.000
_cell.length_b   1.000
_cell.length_c   1.000
_cell.angle_alpha   90.00
_cell.angle_beta   90.00
_cell.angle_gamma   90.00
#
_symmetry.space_group_name_H-M   'P 1'
#
loop_
_entity.id
_entity.type
_entity.pdbx_description
1 polymer ?
#
loop_
_entity_poly.entity_id
_entity_poly.type
_entity_poly.pdbx_seq_one_letter_code
_entity_poly.pdbx_strand_id
1 'polypeptide(L)'
;MRLFLFFIAILCFAQAKSNELTSPKRWNLFKRVHKKQYVNVEEENYRRTIFDGRLAMINQHNFEANLGLHTYTLTINQFADMTYDEIVRTISNKYTMSLATKISTKSDRQIFRPPS
;
A
#
# COMPACT_ATOMS: atom_id res chain seq x y z
N MET A 1 43.47 25.61 6.70
CA MET A 1 42.46 25.14 7.67
C MET A 1 41.11 25.86 7.54
N ARG A 2 41.05 27.20 7.45
CA ARG A 2 39.78 27.94 7.25
C ARG A 2 39.06 27.66 5.92
N LEU A 3 39.79 27.44 4.82
CA LEU A 3 39.20 27.15 3.51
C LEU A 3 38.54 25.76 3.44
N PHE A 4 39.08 24.77 4.16
CA PHE A 4 38.53 23.41 4.22
C PHE A 4 37.19 23.37 4.96
N LEU A 5 37.01 24.24 5.97
CA LEU A 5 35.74 24.39 6.68
C LEU A 5 34.64 24.97 5.78
N PHE A 6 34.97 25.89 4.86
CA PHE A 6 34.01 26.39 3.87
C PHE A 6 33.60 25.29 2.87
N PHE A 7 34.54 24.45 2.43
CA PHE A 7 34.22 23.31 1.57
C PHE A 7 33.32 22.28 2.27
N ILE A 8 33.57 21.95 3.54
CA ILE A 8 32.71 21.07 4.33
C ILE A 8 31.32 21.70 4.55
N ALA A 9 31.25 23.00 4.84
CA ALA A 9 29.97 23.70 5.03
C ALA A 9 29.12 23.72 3.75
N ILE A 10 29.73 23.90 2.58
CA ILE A 10 29.05 23.84 1.27
C ILE A 10 28.60 22.40 0.94
N LEU A 11 29.41 21.38 1.29
CA LEU A 11 29.04 19.98 1.09
C LEU A 11 27.85 19.55 1.97
N CYS A 12 27.81 19.99 3.23
CA CYS A 12 26.69 19.73 4.14
C CYS A 12 25.38 20.39 3.66
N PHE A 13 25.45 21.57 3.05
CA PHE A 13 24.27 22.25 2.49
C PHE A 13 23.74 21.56 1.22
N ALA A 14 24.59 20.85 0.49
CA ALA A 14 24.22 20.13 -0.73
C ALA A 14 23.48 18.80 -0.46
N GLN A 15 23.52 18.29 0.77
CA GLN A 15 22.86 17.04 1.15
C GLN A 15 21.55 17.29 1.91
N ALA A 16 20.50 17.73 1.21
CA ALA A 16 19.11 17.54 1.65
C ALA A 16 18.13 17.71 0.49
N LYS A 17 18.28 16.94 -0.59
CA LYS A 17 17.12 16.67 -1.44
C LYS A 17 16.44 15.42 -0.90
N SER A 18 15.46 15.60 -0.02
CA SER A 18 14.56 14.50 0.30
C SER A 18 13.85 14.10 -1.00
N ASN A 19 13.92 12.82 -1.35
CA ASN A 19 13.18 12.26 -2.49
C ASN A 19 11.69 12.11 -2.12
N GLU A 20 11.13 13.11 -1.44
CA GLU A 20 9.77 13.02 -0.94
C GLU A 20 8.81 13.16 -2.12
N LEU A 21 8.30 12.01 -2.55
CA LEU A 21 7.30 11.95 -3.60
C LEU A 21 6.02 12.63 -3.09
N THR A 22 5.56 13.69 -3.78
CA THR A 22 4.34 14.42 -3.41
C THR A 22 3.11 13.51 -3.41
N SER A 23 2.06 13.83 -2.63
CA SER A 23 0.81 13.06 -2.57
C SER A 23 0.23 12.72 -3.96
N PRO A 24 0.14 13.66 -4.93
CA PRO A 24 -0.34 13.35 -6.28
C PRO A 24 0.52 12.32 -7.03
N LYS A 25 1.86 12.39 -6.89
CA LYS A 25 2.76 11.43 -7.52
C LYS A 25 2.64 10.05 -6.88
N ARG A 26 2.50 9.98 -5.55
CA ARG A 26 2.26 8.73 -4.81
C ARG A 26 0.92 8.10 -5.20
N TRP A 27 -0.14 8.90 -5.37
CA TRP A 27 -1.44 8.42 -5.85
C TRP A 27 -1.34 7.77 -7.24
N ASN A 28 -0.71 8.45 -8.20
CA ASN A 28 -0.55 7.93 -9.56
C ASN A 28 0.30 6.66 -9.61
N LEU A 29 1.35 6.59 -8.79
CA LEU A 29 2.16 5.39 -8.65
C LEU A 29 1.35 4.24 -8.04
N PHE A 30 0.60 4.50 -6.97
CA PHE A 30 -0.27 3.53 -6.32
C PHE A 30 -1.29 2.94 -7.30
N LYS A 31 -2.01 3.79 -8.04
CA LYS A 31 -2.98 3.32 -9.05
C LYS A 31 -2.31 2.43 -10.11
N ARG A 32 -1.12 2.80 -10.57
CA ARG A 32 -0.36 2.03 -11.57
C ARG A 32 0.10 0.67 -11.02
N VAL A 33 0.74 0.66 -9.86
CA VAL A 33 1.32 -0.55 -9.25
C VAL A 33 0.24 -1.56 -8.89
N HIS A 34 -0.90 -1.09 -8.36
CA HIS A 34 -2.00 -1.95 -7.93
C HIS A 34 -3.13 -2.06 -8.97
N LYS A 35 -2.91 -1.55 -10.19
CA LYS A 35 -3.86 -1.58 -11.32
C LYS A 35 -5.27 -1.11 -10.92
N LYS A 36 -5.34 -0.02 -10.15
CA LYS A 36 -6.61 0.54 -9.67
C LYS A 36 -7.32 1.27 -10.79
N GLN A 37 -8.59 0.97 -10.94
CA GLN A 37 -9.53 1.63 -11.84
C GLN A 37 -10.80 1.89 -11.04
N TYR A 38 -11.35 3.10 -11.16
CA TYR A 38 -12.56 3.53 -10.47
C TYR A 38 -13.63 3.84 -11.50
N VAL A 39 -14.89 3.63 -11.14
CA VAL A 39 -16.02 3.70 -12.06
C VAL A 39 -16.24 5.14 -12.54
N ASN A 40 -16.05 6.11 -11.65
CA ASN A 40 -16.25 7.52 -11.95
C ASN A 40 -15.30 8.41 -11.11
N VAL A 41 -15.33 9.71 -11.41
CA VAL A 41 -14.49 10.71 -10.75
C VAL A 41 -14.84 10.88 -9.27
N GLU A 42 -16.11 10.71 -8.91
CA GLU A 42 -16.56 10.81 -7.52
C GLU A 42 -15.97 9.69 -6.65
N GLU A 43 -16.01 8.45 -7.14
CA GLU A 43 -15.37 7.31 -6.50
C GLU A 43 -13.85 7.51 -6.43
N GLU A 44 -13.21 7.97 -7.52
CA GLU A 44 -11.78 8.25 -7.49
C GLU A 44 -11.42 9.29 -6.41
N ASN A 45 -12.21 10.35 -6.28
CA ASN A 45 -12.00 11.38 -5.27
C ASN A 45 -12.20 10.82 -3.85
N TYR A 46 -13.24 10.03 -3.63
CA TYR A 46 -13.47 9.36 -2.35
C TYR A 46 -12.29 8.45 -1.96
N ARG A 47 -11.83 7.61 -2.90
CA ARG A 47 -10.69 6.69 -2.72
C ARG A 47 -9.40 7.46 -2.49
N ARG A 48 -9.24 8.61 -3.14
CA ARG A 48 -8.12 9.52 -2.94
C ARG A 48 -8.09 10.08 -1.52
N THR A 49 -9.24 10.48 -0.96
CA THR A 49 -9.32 10.96 0.43
C THR A 49 -8.85 9.89 1.42
N ILE A 50 -9.28 8.64 1.23
CA ILE A 50 -8.82 7.52 2.08
C ILE A 50 -7.31 7.32 1.95
N PHE A 51 -6.82 7.32 0.71
CA PHE A 51 -5.40 7.15 0.43
C PHE A 51 -4.53 8.23 1.06
N ASP A 52 -4.94 9.50 0.96
CA ASP A 52 -4.20 10.61 1.56
C ASP A 52 -4.17 10.49 3.10
N GLY A 53 -5.27 10.05 3.72
CA GLY A 53 -5.30 9.74 5.15
C GLY A 53 -4.35 8.59 5.55
N ARG A 54 -4.34 7.50 4.77
CA ARG A 54 -3.38 6.40 4.98
C ARG A 54 -1.94 6.85 4.81
N LEU A 55 -1.68 7.72 3.85
CA LEU A 55 -0.36 8.23 3.57
C LEU A 55 0.18 9.09 4.71
N ALA A 56 -0.65 9.97 5.26
CA ALA A 56 -0.31 10.77 6.43
C ALA A 56 0.03 9.88 7.63
N MET A 57 -0.78 8.86 7.90
CA MET A 57 -0.54 7.88 8.97
C MET A 57 0.80 7.14 8.79
N ILE A 58 1.11 6.70 7.56
CA ILE A 58 2.38 6.02 7.25
C ILE A 58 3.57 6.96 7.47
N ASN A 59 3.46 8.20 6.99
CA ASN A 59 4.52 9.19 7.14
C ASN A 59 4.79 9.48 8.62
N GLN A 60 3.73 9.66 9.43
CA GLN A 60 3.85 9.89 10.86
C GLN A 60 4.50 8.69 11.57
N HIS A 61 4.02 7.47 11.31
CA HIS A 61 4.59 6.25 11.89
C HIS A 61 6.08 6.11 11.54
N ASN A 62 6.44 6.34 10.28
CA ASN A 62 7.84 6.21 9.83
C ASN A 62 8.74 7.30 10.41
N PHE A 63 8.20 8.51 10.62
CA PHE A 63 8.90 9.55 11.35
C PHE A 63 9.18 9.12 12.79
N GLU A 64 8.17 8.62 13.51
CA GLU A 64 8.33 8.07 14.87
C GLU A 64 9.27 6.86 14.92
N ALA A 65 9.24 5.99 13.91
CA ALA A 65 10.16 4.86 13.79
C ALA A 65 11.62 5.32 13.63
N ASN A 66 11.85 6.38 12.85
CA ASN A 66 13.19 6.99 12.71
C ASN A 66 13.69 7.64 14.00
N LEU A 67 12.77 8.02 14.90
CA LEU A 67 13.09 8.47 16.26
C LEU A 67 13.30 7.30 17.24
N GLY A 68 13.17 6.04 16.79
CA GLY A 68 13.32 4.85 17.61
C GLY A 68 12.09 4.49 18.46
N LEU A 69 10.93 5.15 18.24
CA LEU A 69 9.69 4.84 18.96
C LEU A 69 9.00 3.57 18.46
N HIS A 70 9.32 3.16 17.22
CA HIS A 70 8.83 1.92 16.62
C HIS A 70 9.99 1.10 16.07
N THR A 71 9.86 -0.22 16.14
CA THR A 71 10.84 -1.19 15.62
C THR A 71 10.61 -1.56 14.16
N TYR A 72 9.58 -0.99 13.53
CA TYR A 72 9.18 -1.28 12.16
C TYR A 72 8.69 -0.03 11.44
N THR A 73 8.72 -0.09 10.11
CA THR A 73 8.20 0.95 9.22
C THR A 73 6.98 0.46 8.46
N LEU A 74 6.16 1.40 8.02
CA LEU A 74 4.99 1.17 7.19
C LEU A 74 5.24 1.60 5.75
N THR A 75 4.50 0.98 4.83
CA THR A 75 4.55 1.27 3.40
C THR A 75 3.14 1.25 2.81
N ILE A 76 2.96 1.95 1.68
CA ILE A 76 1.71 1.90 0.91
C ILE A 76 1.54 0.47 0.38
N ASN A 77 0.36 -0.09 0.61
CA ASN A 77 -0.04 -1.40 0.09
C ASN A 77 -1.34 -1.29 -0.72
N GLN A 78 -1.79 -2.40 -1.30
CA GLN A 78 -2.98 -2.48 -2.16
C GLN A 78 -4.31 -2.12 -1.49
N PHE A 79 -4.33 -1.98 -0.16
CA PHE A 79 -5.49 -1.64 0.66
C PHE A 79 -5.47 -0.17 1.12
N ALA A 80 -4.52 0.63 0.64
CA ALA A 80 -4.38 2.03 1.05
C ALA A 80 -5.57 2.92 0.64
N ASP A 81 -6.41 2.47 -0.30
CA ASP A 81 -7.65 3.13 -0.75
C ASP A 81 -8.93 2.55 -0.10
N MET A 82 -8.78 1.66 0.88
CA MET A 82 -9.90 0.95 1.51
C MET A 82 -10.08 1.31 2.98
N THR A 83 -11.34 1.36 3.38
CA THR A 83 -11.76 1.39 4.78
C THR A 83 -11.58 0.04 5.45
N TYR A 84 -11.61 0.01 6.78
CA TYR A 84 -11.49 -1.25 7.54
C TYR A 84 -12.61 -2.23 7.18
N ASP A 85 -13.85 -1.76 7.12
CA ASP A 85 -15.01 -2.60 6.80
C ASP A 85 -14.91 -3.21 5.39
N GLU A 86 -14.42 -2.44 4.42
CA GLU A 86 -14.19 -2.93 3.06
C GLU A 86 -13.10 -4.00 3.01
N ILE A 87 -12.02 -3.83 3.77
CA ILE A 87 -10.95 -4.83 3.88
C ILE A 87 -11.51 -6.12 4.46
N VAL A 88 -12.25 -6.05 5.57
CA VAL A 88 -12.87 -7.21 6.22
C VAL A 88 -13.82 -7.93 5.27
N ARG A 89 -14.68 -7.20 4.55
CA ARG A 89 -15.59 -7.77 3.54
C ARG A 89 -14.83 -8.43 2.40
N THR A 90 -13.81 -7.77 1.86
CA THR A 90 -13.00 -8.29 0.74
C THR A 90 -12.31 -9.60 1.12
N ILE A 91 -11.70 -9.64 2.30
CA ILE A 91 -10.99 -10.81 2.81
C ILE A 91 -11.97 -11.96 3.06
N SER A 92 -13.10 -11.67 3.72
CA SER A 92 -14.14 -12.67 4.00
C SER A 92 -14.67 -13.30 2.72
N ASN A 93 -15.01 -12.48 1.72
CA ASN A 93 -15.48 -12.94 0.42
C ASN A 93 -14.44 -13.79 -0.32
N LYS A 94 -13.15 -13.45 -0.23
CA LYS A 94 -12.09 -14.25 -0.83
C LYS A 94 -12.00 -15.65 -0.20
N TYR A 95 -12.16 -15.76 1.11
CA TYR A 95 -12.14 -17.05 1.81
C TYR A 95 -13.35 -17.91 1.48
N THR A 96 -14.56 -17.34 1.46
CA THR A 96 -15.78 -18.09 1.13
C THR A 96 -15.72 -18.64 -0.30
N MET A 97 -15.25 -17.83 -1.26
CA MET A 97 -15.05 -18.28 -2.64
C MET A 97 -14.00 -19.39 -2.74
N SER A 98 -12.86 -19.25 -2.05
CA SER A 98 -11.83 -20.30 -2.03
C SER A 98 -12.36 -21.63 -1.47
N LEU A 99 -13.19 -21.56 -0.43
CA LEU A 99 -13.81 -22.74 0.17
C LEU A 99 -14.83 -23.38 -0.78
N ALA A 100 -15.69 -22.58 -1.42
CA ALA A 100 -16.66 -23.06 -2.40
C ALA A 100 -15.97 -23.78 -3.58
N THR A 101 -14.89 -23.22 -4.13
CA THR A 101 -14.09 -23.86 -5.19
C THR A 101 -13.47 -25.17 -4.74
N LYS A 102 -12.96 -25.24 -3.50
CA LYS A 102 -12.41 -26.49 -2.93
C LYS A 102 -13.49 -27.56 -2.74
N ILE A 103 -14.71 -27.19 -2.38
CA ILE A 103 -15.83 -28.13 -2.21
C ILE A 103 -16.27 -28.70 -3.57
N SER A 104 -16.48 -27.85 -4.58
CA SER A 104 -16.85 -28.30 -5.93
C SER A 104 -15.76 -29.21 -6.55
N THR A 105 -14.49 -28.84 -6.46
CA THR A 105 -13.39 -29.67 -6.99
C THR A 105 -13.16 -30.98 -6.20
N LYS A 106 -13.65 -31.06 -4.95
CA LYS A 106 -13.63 -32.30 -4.16
C LYS A 106 -14.83 -33.19 -4.51
N SER A 107 -16.02 -32.62 -4.70
CA SER A 107 -17.20 -33.40 -5.16
C SER A 107 -16.94 -34.00 -6.53
N ASP A 108 -16.38 -33.23 -7.46
CA ASP A 108 -16.15 -33.68 -8.84
C ASP A 108 -15.09 -34.80 -8.91
N ARG A 109 -14.07 -34.76 -8.04
CA ARG A 109 -13.06 -35.84 -7.93
C ARG A 109 -13.60 -37.14 -7.34
N GLN A 110 -14.67 -37.10 -6.55
CA GLN A 110 -15.27 -38.32 -5.98
C GLN A 110 -16.30 -38.97 -6.93
N ILE A 111 -16.75 -38.26 -7.95
CA ILE A 111 -17.74 -38.76 -8.94
C ILE A 111 -17.05 -39.46 -10.11
N PHE A 112 -15.79 -39.15 -10.41
CA PHE A 112 -15.01 -39.86 -11.44
C PHE A 112 -14.53 -41.23 -10.94
N ARG A 113 -15.42 -42.23 -10.95
CA ARG A 113 -15.02 -43.65 -10.96
C ARG A 113 -14.81 -44.05 -12.42
N PRO A 114 -13.62 -44.55 -12.83
CA PRO A 114 -13.42 -45.02 -14.19
C PRO A 114 -14.37 -46.20 -14.48
N PRO A 115 -14.83 -46.37 -15.74
CA PRO A 115 -15.61 -47.53 -16.12
C PRO A 115 -14.77 -48.80 -15.90
N SER A 116 -15.36 -49.80 -15.26
CA SER A 116 -14.81 -51.16 -15.07
C SER A 116 -14.85 -51.96 -16.36
#